data_AF-A0A254MZR8-F1
#
_entry.id   AF-A0A254MZR8-F1
#
_cell.length_a   1.000
_cell.length_b   1.000
_cell.length_c   1.000
_cell.angle_alpha   90.00
_cell.angle_beta   90.00
_cell.angle_gamma   90.00
#
_symmetry.space_group_name_H-M   'P 1'
#
loop_
_entity.id
_entity.type
_entity.pdbx_description
1 polymer ?
#
loop_
_entity_poly.entity_id
_entity_poly.type
_entity_poly.pdbx_seq_one_letter_code
_entity_poly.pdbx_strand_id
1 'polypeptide(L)'
;MCISWLHLTGGVLEGSDFALSPRLPTRACARGPLGSDNYCYRLSILMDIEDDRFLTYALAVIYVLLRPDMARPTIATPEEVRSTVLTLLAESEVPERPSRQSFRRAVSVRRVRERLGGGNPATIGREINALESELVQAAPVLATPEIPVDIADLMQQLWRAAVSSQVDDLVRMRGEAQAIADGARQQLTEAELRVEVLKQELAELRAAVADRDARIAQASTDLAAMAQQVQALQQDLQAAGARETEQRTVADELRANQAQAVAAARERYDGLSKRLLEETGQQRQAAQAEVARANSQLRFAMKRQEALEARLERSETELREARKLQQEASGEVSALRYVNTSLRAQIDEFVRSLPPPPPAPGLARGRNRVPKVAKKKAPRKARPGPSSE
;
A
#
# COMPACT_ATOMS: atom_id res chain seq x y z
N MET A 1 41.42 -2.79 -1.14
CA MET A 1 40.44 -3.35 -2.10
C MET A 1 39.88 -4.63 -1.53
N CYS A 2 38.54 -4.67 -1.34
CA CYS A 2 37.57 -5.77 -1.14
C CYS A 2 38.00 -6.99 -0.30
N ILE A 3 37.50 -7.25 0.92
CA ILE A 3 36.12 -7.53 1.43
C ILE A 3 35.46 -8.80 0.87
N SER A 4 35.26 -9.78 1.76
CA SER A 4 34.12 -10.71 1.88
C SER A 4 34.45 -11.69 3.03
N TRP A 5 33.61 -12.06 3.99
CA TRP A 5 32.15 -12.09 4.14
C TRP A 5 31.85 -12.14 5.66
N LEU A 6 30.75 -11.53 6.11
CA LEU A 6 29.92 -12.18 7.13
C LEU A 6 28.45 -11.87 6.83
N HIS A 7 27.71 -12.95 6.60
CA HIS A 7 26.29 -13.02 6.34
C HIS A 7 25.50 -12.93 7.66
N LEU A 8 24.35 -12.22 7.62
CA LEU A 8 22.99 -12.65 8.02
C LEU A 8 22.79 -13.36 9.37
N THR A 9 21.74 -13.22 10.17
CA THR A 9 20.44 -12.50 10.19
C THR A 9 19.70 -13.00 11.45
N GLY A 10 18.73 -12.25 11.96
CA GLY A 10 17.47 -12.86 12.40
C GLY A 10 16.80 -12.30 13.66
N GLY A 11 15.55 -11.85 13.50
CA GLY A 11 14.55 -11.54 14.55
C GLY A 11 14.21 -10.04 14.58
N VAL A 12 13.21 -9.51 13.87
CA VAL A 12 11.75 -9.72 13.98
C VAL A 12 11.25 -9.64 15.42
N LEU A 13 10.61 -8.51 15.77
CA LEU A 13 9.22 -8.46 16.25
C LEU A 13 8.72 -7.01 16.24
N GLU A 14 7.53 -6.85 15.65
CA GLU A 14 6.71 -5.64 15.60
C GLU A 14 6.19 -5.24 16.98
N GLY A 15 5.93 -3.94 17.16
CA GLY A 15 5.19 -3.45 18.33
C GLY A 15 5.15 -1.93 18.47
N SER A 16 4.12 -1.33 17.85
CA SER A 16 3.30 -0.21 18.35
C SER A 16 3.93 1.13 18.79
N ASP A 17 3.44 2.19 18.11
CA ASP A 17 2.98 3.47 18.66
C ASP A 17 3.89 4.28 19.57
N PHE A 18 4.52 5.32 19.02
CA PHE A 18 4.72 6.58 19.75
C PHE A 18 4.79 7.76 18.78
N ALA A 19 3.63 8.42 18.59
CA ALA A 19 3.54 9.74 17.99
C ALA A 19 3.83 10.80 19.06
N LEU A 20 4.95 11.51 18.96
CA LEU A 20 5.18 12.76 19.72
C LEU A 20 5.99 13.75 18.87
N SER A 21 5.27 14.69 18.24
CA SER A 21 5.79 16.02 17.93
C SER A 21 5.80 16.88 19.20
N PRO A 22 6.87 17.66 19.48
CA PRO A 22 6.77 18.78 20.39
C PRO A 22 6.36 20.04 19.62
N ARG A 23 5.10 20.47 19.83
CA ARG A 23 4.64 21.83 19.53
C ARG A 23 5.29 22.81 20.50
N LEU A 24 5.93 23.84 19.96
CA LEU A 24 6.40 25.02 20.68
C LEU A 24 5.20 25.80 21.27
N PRO A 25 5.33 26.41 22.46
CA PRO A 25 4.30 27.28 23.00
C PRO A 25 4.43 28.70 22.44
N THR A 26 3.42 29.13 21.69
CA THR A 26 3.11 30.56 21.48
C THR A 26 2.55 31.14 22.78
N ARG A 27 3.23 32.14 23.34
CA ARG A 27 2.66 32.99 24.40
C ARG A 27 2.32 34.36 23.86
N ALA A 28 1.02 34.64 23.89
CA ALA A 28 0.39 35.90 23.55
C ALA A 28 0.73 37.00 24.56
N CYS A 29 1.05 38.19 24.04
CA CYS A 29 1.16 39.42 24.82
C CYS A 29 -0.24 40.04 25.02
N ALA A 30 -0.68 40.14 26.27
CA ALA A 30 -1.85 40.95 26.64
C ALA A 30 -1.40 42.38 26.95
N ARG A 31 -2.01 43.35 26.27
CA ARG A 31 -1.91 44.80 26.55
C ARG A 31 -2.74 45.15 27.79
N GLY A 32 -2.15 45.90 28.72
CA GLY A 32 -2.85 46.67 29.75
C GLY A 32 -2.38 48.14 29.69
N PRO A 33 -3.28 49.13 29.85
CA PRO A 33 -2.92 50.54 29.73
C PRO A 33 -2.60 51.18 31.09
N LEU A 34 -1.85 52.28 31.02
CA LEU A 34 -1.56 53.29 32.05
C LEU A 34 -0.44 52.99 33.06
N GLY A 35 0.72 53.60 32.76
CA GLY A 35 1.38 54.54 33.67
C GLY A 35 2.12 53.98 34.88
N SER A 36 3.42 53.72 34.72
CA SER A 36 4.49 54.22 35.61
C SER A 36 5.82 53.54 35.26
N ASP A 37 6.87 54.34 35.21
CA ASP A 37 8.24 53.92 34.95
C ASP A 37 8.72 52.90 35.98
N ASN A 38 9.22 51.75 35.51
CA ASN A 38 10.16 50.93 36.25
C ASN A 38 11.05 50.14 35.29
N TYR A 39 12.35 50.46 35.35
CA TYR A 39 13.43 49.77 34.65
C TYR A 39 13.55 48.32 35.16
N CYS A 40 13.07 47.36 34.38
CA CYS A 40 13.43 45.94 34.53
C CYS A 40 14.71 45.67 33.73
N TYR A 41 15.88 45.81 34.36
CA TYR A 41 17.11 45.21 33.85
C TYR A 41 17.02 43.69 34.04
N ARG A 42 16.52 43.00 33.01
CA ARG A 42 16.62 41.53 32.91
C ARG A 42 17.95 41.20 32.27
N LEU A 43 18.97 41.04 33.10
CA LEU A 43 20.28 40.54 32.72
C LEU A 43 20.19 39.02 32.48
N SER A 44 19.69 38.61 31.32
CA SER A 44 19.81 37.22 30.85
C SER A 44 21.12 37.07 30.09
N ILE A 45 22.22 36.90 30.83
CA ILE A 45 23.49 36.42 30.25
C ILE A 45 23.41 34.89 30.30
N LEU A 46 22.92 34.28 29.22
CA LEU A 46 23.27 32.90 28.89
C LEU A 46 24.62 33.00 28.17
N MET A 47 25.70 32.75 28.91
CA MET A 47 27.03 32.58 28.35
C MET A 47 27.39 31.11 28.42
N ASP A 48 27.24 30.42 27.29
CA ASP A 48 28.14 29.33 26.91
C ASP A 48 29.47 29.99 26.51
N ILE A 49 30.43 30.08 27.43
CA ILE A 49 31.81 30.43 27.10
C ILE A 49 32.73 29.55 27.95
N GLU A 50 33.20 28.49 27.32
CA GLU A 50 34.44 27.80 27.68
C GLU A 50 35.60 28.78 27.52
N ASP A 51 36.08 29.37 28.61
CA ASP A 51 37.44 29.95 28.65
C ASP A 51 37.91 30.15 30.10
N ASP A 52 38.91 29.35 30.50
CA ASP A 52 39.59 29.31 31.81
C ASP A 52 40.36 30.59 32.19
N ARG A 53 40.10 31.73 31.53
CA ARG A 53 40.82 33.00 31.74
C ARG A 53 40.08 34.02 32.60
N PHE A 54 38.82 33.77 32.96
CA PHE A 54 38.03 34.70 33.79
C PHE A 54 38.17 34.47 35.31
N LEU A 55 38.57 33.27 35.74
CA LEU A 55 38.76 32.94 37.17
C LEU A 55 39.97 33.66 37.80
N THR A 56 41.00 33.97 37.02
CA THR A 56 42.17 34.73 37.48
C THR A 56 41.87 36.22 37.66
N TYR A 57 40.95 36.80 36.89
CA TYR A 57 40.55 38.21 37.06
C TYR A 57 39.56 38.42 38.23
N ALA A 58 38.65 37.47 38.47
CA ALA A 58 37.71 37.57 39.59
C ALA A 58 38.39 37.41 40.96
N LEU A 59 39.41 36.54 41.09
CA LEU A 59 40.19 36.38 42.32
C LEU A 59 41.13 37.56 42.61
N ALA A 60 41.64 38.24 41.57
CA ALA A 60 42.48 39.43 41.74
C ALA A 60 41.70 40.64 42.27
N VAL A 61 40.41 40.78 41.93
CA VAL A 61 39.56 41.88 42.40
C VAL A 61 39.09 41.67 43.86
N ILE A 62 38.90 40.41 44.27
CA ILE A 62 38.51 40.08 45.66
C ILE A 62 39.70 40.22 46.63
N TYR A 63 40.94 39.98 46.20
CA TYR A 63 42.14 40.12 47.05
C TYR A 63 42.52 41.58 47.36
N VAL A 64 42.07 42.54 46.54
CA VAL A 64 42.34 43.98 46.76
C VAL A 64 41.35 44.60 47.77
N LEU A 65 40.19 43.97 47.98
CA LEU A 65 39.13 44.50 48.86
C LEU A 65 39.15 43.97 50.30
N LEU A 66 40.04 43.02 50.65
CA LEU A 66 40.21 42.52 52.02
C LEU A 66 41.64 42.76 52.56
N ARG A 67 42.08 44.01 52.61
CA ARG A 67 43.18 44.40 53.53
C ARG A 67 42.58 45.00 54.81
N PRO A 68 42.81 44.41 55.99
CA PRO A 68 42.35 44.97 57.24
C PRO A 68 43.16 46.22 57.61
N ASP A 69 42.45 47.27 58.01
CA ASP A 69 42.97 48.49 58.63
C ASP A 69 43.84 48.15 59.84
N MET A 70 45.09 48.61 59.82
CA MET A 70 45.99 48.64 60.97
C MET A 70 46.44 50.09 61.19
N ALA A 71 46.09 50.58 62.37
CA ALA A 71 46.58 51.77 63.07
C ALA A 71 46.23 53.15 62.51
N ARG A 72 45.61 53.94 63.41
CA ARG A 72 45.32 55.38 63.29
C ARG A 72 46.55 56.17 62.80
N PRO A 73 46.38 57.15 61.88
CA PRO A 73 47.46 58.08 61.59
C PRO A 73 47.64 59.04 62.78
N THR A 74 48.85 59.01 63.36
CA THR A 74 49.37 60.11 64.18
C THR A 74 49.28 61.41 63.39
N ILE A 75 48.72 62.44 64.01
CA ILE A 75 48.70 63.79 63.44
C ILE A 75 50.15 64.27 63.44
N ALA A 76 50.83 64.16 62.30
CA ALA A 76 52.17 64.72 62.11
C ALA A 76 52.09 66.22 62.39
N THR A 77 52.84 66.68 63.37
CA THR A 77 52.88 68.10 63.73
C THR A 77 53.69 68.87 62.68
N PRO A 78 53.37 70.16 62.42
CA PRO A 78 54.05 70.94 61.38
C PRO A 78 55.57 71.06 61.60
N GLU A 79 56.04 70.98 62.85
CA GLU A 79 57.48 71.00 63.16
C GLU A 79 58.19 69.68 62.80
N GLU A 80 57.51 68.54 62.91
CA GLU A 80 58.02 67.24 62.44
C GLU A 80 58.13 67.20 60.91
N VAL A 81 57.19 67.84 60.19
CA VAL A 81 57.26 67.99 58.72
C VAL A 81 58.44 68.89 58.32
N ARG A 82 58.68 69.98 59.04
CA ARG A 82 59.80 70.91 58.77
C ARG A 82 61.16 70.26 59.00
N SER A 83 61.33 69.60 60.14
CA SER A 83 62.58 68.88 60.46
C SER A 83 62.86 67.76 59.45
N THR A 84 61.84 66.98 59.07
CA THR A 84 62.02 65.94 58.05
C THR A 84 62.34 66.49 56.66
N VAL A 85 61.72 67.59 56.23
CA VAL A 85 62.06 68.25 54.96
C VAL A 85 63.49 68.77 54.95
N LEU A 86 63.96 69.38 56.05
CA LEU A 86 65.36 69.84 56.16
C LEU A 86 66.36 68.68 56.18
N THR A 87 66.04 67.57 56.86
CA THR A 87 66.89 66.36 56.80
C THR A 87 66.96 65.77 55.40
N LEU A 88 65.85 65.73 54.66
CA LEU A 88 65.84 65.24 53.28
C LEU A 88 66.63 66.15 52.34
N LEU A 89 66.62 67.46 52.57
CA LEU A 89 67.44 68.40 51.81
C LEU A 89 68.94 68.21 52.10
N ALA A 90 69.31 68.04 53.37
CA ALA A 90 70.69 67.76 53.78
C ALA A 90 71.22 66.42 53.22
N GLU A 91 70.39 65.36 53.23
CA GLU A 91 70.75 64.05 52.68
C GLU A 91 70.88 64.04 51.15
N SER A 92 70.18 64.95 50.46
CA SER A 92 70.21 65.04 49.00
C SER A 92 71.35 65.91 48.45
N GLU A 93 72.29 66.33 49.31
CA GLU A 93 73.44 67.19 48.98
C GLU A 93 73.06 68.47 48.22
N VAL A 94 71.84 68.95 48.43
CA VAL A 94 71.36 70.19 47.81
C VAL A 94 71.99 71.37 48.56
N PRO A 95 72.58 72.37 47.88
CA PRO A 95 73.22 73.50 48.54
C PRO A 95 72.26 74.20 49.50
N GLU A 96 72.79 74.85 50.56
CA GLU A 96 72.04 75.53 51.64
C GLU A 96 70.92 76.47 51.15
N ARG A 97 70.93 76.84 49.85
CA ARG A 97 69.86 77.57 49.16
C ARG A 97 69.44 76.84 47.88
N PRO A 98 68.35 76.03 47.90
CA PRO A 98 67.90 75.24 46.76
C PRO A 98 67.21 76.08 45.68
N SER A 99 67.42 75.74 44.40
CA SER A 99 66.57 76.22 43.30
C SER A 99 65.22 75.48 43.31
N ARG A 100 64.16 76.08 42.73
CA ARG A 100 62.81 75.48 42.73
C ARG A 100 62.77 74.04 42.20
N GLN A 101 63.54 73.79 41.14
CA GLN A 101 63.61 72.48 40.50
C GLN A 101 64.39 71.46 41.32
N SER A 102 65.43 71.89 42.04
CA SER A 102 66.20 71.00 42.93
C SER A 102 65.41 70.66 44.21
N PHE A 103 64.71 71.63 44.80
CA PHE A 103 63.81 71.42 45.95
C PHE A 103 62.73 70.36 45.64
N ARG A 104 62.05 70.48 44.49
CA ARG A 104 61.00 69.52 44.08
C ARG A 104 61.49 68.12 43.72
N ARG A 105 62.77 67.98 43.32
CA ARG A 105 63.39 66.68 43.05
C ARG A 105 63.81 65.98 44.34
N ALA A 106 64.29 66.75 45.32
CA ALA A 106 64.68 66.24 46.63
C ALA A 106 63.45 65.89 47.49
N VAL A 107 62.51 66.83 47.60
CA VAL A 107 61.37 66.78 48.52
C VAL A 107 60.09 66.49 47.75
N SER A 108 59.41 65.39 48.10
CA SER A 108 58.05 65.09 47.61
C SER A 108 57.13 64.71 48.75
N VAL A 109 55.85 65.02 48.62
CA VAL A 109 54.81 64.69 49.62
C VAL A 109 54.85 63.20 49.98
N ARG A 110 55.11 62.34 48.99
CA ARG A 110 55.24 60.90 49.19
C ARG A 110 56.46 60.53 50.04
N ARG A 111 57.65 61.07 49.73
CA ARG A 111 58.88 60.80 50.50
C ARG A 111 58.80 61.31 51.94
N VAL A 112 58.24 62.51 52.13
CA VAL A 112 58.02 63.09 53.46
C VAL A 112 57.02 62.26 54.26
N ARG A 113 55.93 61.77 53.62
CA ARG A 113 54.96 60.89 54.26
C ARG A 113 55.52 59.51 54.61
N GLU A 114 56.36 58.94 53.74
CA GLU A 114 57.05 57.65 53.98
C GLU A 114 58.01 57.76 55.18
N ARG A 115 58.73 58.88 55.34
CA ARG A 115 59.61 59.14 56.49
C ARG A 115 58.86 59.38 57.80
N LEU A 116 57.69 60.03 57.73
CA LEU A 116 56.84 60.30 58.90
C LEU A 116 55.97 59.10 59.30
N GLY A 117 55.97 58.01 58.52
CA GLY A 117 55.17 56.82 58.78
C GLY A 117 53.66 57.01 58.58
N GLY A 118 53.22 58.16 58.05
CA GLY A 118 51.81 58.52 57.91
C GLY A 118 51.56 60.03 57.85
N GLY A 119 50.30 60.44 57.80
CA GLY A 119 49.88 61.85 57.82
C GLY A 119 49.00 62.26 56.63
N ASN A 120 48.21 63.33 56.81
CA ASN A 120 47.32 63.84 55.76
C ASN A 120 48.16 64.49 54.63
N PRO A 121 48.07 63.99 53.38
CA PRO A 121 48.87 64.51 52.27
C PRO A 121 48.59 65.99 51.97
N ALA A 122 47.39 66.48 52.29
CA ALA A 122 47.03 67.87 52.08
C ALA A 122 47.74 68.83 53.06
N THR A 123 47.95 68.43 54.31
CA THR A 123 48.66 69.27 55.30
C THR A 123 50.16 69.24 55.05
N ILE A 124 50.73 68.06 54.75
CA ILE A 124 52.13 67.90 54.35
C ILE A 124 52.43 68.73 53.09
N GLY A 125 51.54 68.68 52.08
CA GLY A 125 51.70 69.47 50.86
C GLY A 125 51.68 70.98 51.09
N ARG A 126 50.86 71.47 52.04
CA ARG A 126 50.82 72.91 52.37
C ARG A 126 52.11 73.36 53.05
N GLU A 127 52.62 72.61 54.02
CA GLU A 127 53.89 72.95 54.70
C GLU A 127 55.09 72.84 53.76
N ILE A 128 55.13 71.84 52.86
CA ILE A 128 56.18 71.76 51.84
C ILE A 128 56.15 72.97 50.90
N ASN A 129 54.97 73.43 50.49
CA ASN A 129 54.84 74.62 49.64
C ASN A 129 55.22 75.91 50.38
N ALA A 130 54.89 76.02 51.67
CA ALA A 130 55.31 77.14 52.50
C ALA A 130 56.85 77.19 52.62
N LEU A 131 57.48 76.05 52.90
CA LEU A 131 58.94 75.91 52.93
C LEU A 131 59.59 76.12 51.54
N GLU A 132 58.95 75.67 50.46
CA GLU A 132 59.42 75.94 49.08
C GLU A 132 59.52 77.46 48.86
N SER A 133 58.51 78.22 49.29
CA SER A 133 58.51 79.68 49.13
C SER A 133 59.49 80.41 50.05
N GLU A 134 59.80 79.85 51.22
CA GLU A 134 60.77 80.43 52.16
C GLU A 134 62.23 80.13 51.76
N LEU A 135 62.51 78.94 51.21
CA LEU A 135 63.87 78.48 50.94
C LEU A 135 64.34 78.71 49.50
N VAL A 136 63.43 78.86 48.53
CA VAL A 136 63.79 79.06 47.13
C VAL A 136 63.79 80.55 46.78
N GLN A 137 64.97 81.13 46.55
CA GLN A 137 65.09 82.48 45.97
C GLN A 137 64.63 82.51 44.50
N ALA A 138 63.97 83.60 44.11
CA ALA A 138 63.74 83.93 42.70
C ALA A 138 65.10 84.06 41.99
N ALA A 139 65.23 83.42 40.83
CA ALA A 139 66.48 83.37 40.07
C ALA A 139 67.02 84.79 39.75
N PRO A 140 68.36 84.98 39.70
CA PRO A 140 68.93 86.27 39.33
C PRO A 140 68.57 86.59 37.87
N VAL A 141 68.01 87.79 37.66
CA VAL A 141 67.73 88.35 36.35
C VAL A 141 69.08 88.61 35.66
N LEU A 142 69.41 87.78 34.67
CA LEU A 142 70.54 88.03 33.78
C LEU A 142 70.32 89.39 33.10
N ALA A 143 71.23 90.34 33.36
CA ALA A 143 71.23 91.64 32.72
C ALA A 143 71.47 91.48 31.21
N THR A 144 70.41 91.61 30.44
CA THR A 144 70.48 91.72 28.98
C THR A 144 71.28 92.98 28.62
N PRO A 145 72.34 92.88 27.81
CA PRO A 145 73.06 94.06 27.34
C PRO A 145 72.11 94.97 26.53
N GLU A 146 72.25 96.29 26.70
CA GLU A 146 71.42 97.31 26.03
C GLU A 146 71.62 97.23 24.51
N ILE A 147 70.66 96.60 23.84
CA ILE A 147 70.56 96.57 22.38
C ILE A 147 70.08 97.97 21.95
N PRO A 148 70.75 98.63 20.99
CA PRO A 148 70.30 99.89 20.42
C PRO A 148 68.85 99.82 19.93
N VAL A 149 68.06 100.87 20.20
CA VAL A 149 66.60 100.91 19.98
C VAL A 149 66.22 100.55 18.54
N ASP A 150 66.98 101.04 17.55
CA ASP A 150 66.72 100.76 16.13
C ASP A 150 66.87 99.25 15.78
N ILE A 151 67.82 98.56 16.42
CA ILE A 151 68.04 97.12 16.23
C ILE A 151 66.94 96.33 16.95
N ALA A 152 66.51 96.79 18.13
CA ALA A 152 65.40 96.18 18.86
C ALA A 152 64.09 96.27 18.06
N ASP A 153 63.81 97.42 17.43
CA ASP A 153 62.63 97.61 16.57
C ASP A 153 62.68 96.72 15.32
N LEU A 154 63.83 96.62 14.65
CA LEU A 154 64.01 95.72 13.50
C LEU A 154 63.84 94.25 13.90
N MET A 155 64.45 93.82 15.01
CA MET A 155 64.30 92.46 15.55
C MET A 155 62.84 92.19 15.93
N GLN A 156 62.13 93.16 16.50
CA GLN A 156 60.73 93.01 16.86
C GLN A 156 59.83 92.92 15.61
N GLN A 157 60.14 93.67 14.55
CA GLN A 157 59.44 93.56 13.26
C GLN A 157 59.67 92.20 12.60
N LEU A 158 60.93 91.73 12.52
CA LEU A 158 61.27 90.40 11.99
C LEU A 158 60.62 89.29 12.81
N TRP A 159 60.61 89.41 14.14
CA TRP A 159 59.95 88.45 15.02
C TRP A 159 58.43 88.44 14.80
N ARG A 160 57.78 89.61 14.73
CA ARG A 160 56.34 89.71 14.44
C ARG A 160 55.99 89.08 13.08
N ALA A 161 56.79 89.32 12.05
CA ALA A 161 56.60 88.75 10.72
C ALA A 161 56.81 87.22 10.70
N ALA A 162 57.81 86.71 11.43
CA ALA A 162 58.04 85.27 11.57
C ALA A 162 56.89 84.60 12.35
N VAL A 163 56.43 85.21 13.45
CA VAL A 163 55.29 84.71 14.23
C VAL A 163 54.01 84.73 13.41
N SER A 164 53.74 85.80 12.65
CA SER A 164 52.55 85.84 11.79
C SER A 164 52.59 84.73 10.74
N SER A 165 53.74 84.54 10.06
CA SER A 165 53.92 83.44 9.11
C SER A 165 53.71 82.06 9.75
N GLN A 166 54.21 81.85 10.98
CA GLN A 166 54.00 80.59 11.70
C GLN A 166 52.53 80.38 12.11
N VAL A 167 51.85 81.44 12.55
CA VAL A 167 50.41 81.38 12.87
C VAL A 167 49.60 81.07 11.62
N ASP A 168 49.94 81.67 10.48
CA ASP A 168 49.30 81.38 9.19
C ASP A 168 49.50 79.92 8.78
N ASP A 169 50.72 79.39 8.92
CA ASP A 169 51.00 77.96 8.67
C ASP A 169 50.24 77.04 9.63
N LEU A 170 50.14 77.39 10.92
CA LEU A 170 49.37 76.60 11.89
C LEU A 170 47.87 76.61 11.57
N VAL A 171 47.31 77.75 11.15
CA VAL A 171 45.92 77.86 10.72
C VAL A 171 45.69 77.02 9.46
N ARG A 172 46.61 77.08 8.50
CA ARG A 172 46.57 76.25 7.28
C ARG A 172 46.62 74.76 7.61
N MET A 173 47.60 74.32 8.40
CA MET A 173 47.74 72.91 8.83
C MET A 173 46.52 72.43 9.62
N ARG A 174 45.93 73.29 10.46
CA ARG A 174 44.67 72.99 11.16
C ARG A 174 43.51 72.82 10.19
N GLY A 175 43.40 73.68 9.18
CA GLY A 175 42.38 73.56 8.14
C GLY A 175 42.53 72.28 7.31
N GLU A 176 43.76 71.97 6.89
CA GLU A 176 44.08 70.72 6.18
C GLU A 176 43.75 69.48 7.03
N ALA A 177 44.13 69.48 8.32
CA ALA A 177 43.82 68.39 9.24
C ALA A 177 42.31 68.23 9.49
N GLN A 178 41.57 69.34 9.59
CA GLN A 178 40.11 69.31 9.70
C GLN A 178 39.46 68.75 8.44
N ALA A 179 39.90 69.18 7.25
CA ALA A 179 39.40 68.66 5.99
C ALA A 179 39.66 67.16 5.82
N ILE A 180 40.85 66.67 6.22
CA ILE A 180 41.18 65.25 6.23
C ILE A 180 40.29 64.48 7.22
N ALA A 181 40.09 65.02 8.43
CA ALA A 181 39.26 64.38 9.44
C ALA A 181 37.78 64.29 8.99
N ASP A 182 37.25 65.34 8.39
CA ASP A 182 35.88 65.36 7.88
C ASP A 182 35.72 64.45 6.65
N GLY A 183 36.71 64.40 5.75
CA GLY A 183 36.75 63.43 4.65
C GLY A 183 36.79 61.98 5.13
N ALA A 184 37.61 61.66 6.14
CA ALA A 184 37.68 60.33 6.73
C ALA A 184 36.35 59.94 7.41
N ARG A 185 35.69 60.88 8.09
CA ARG A 185 34.35 60.67 8.67
C ARG A 185 33.32 60.37 7.61
N GLN A 186 33.29 61.13 6.51
CA GLN A 186 32.37 60.89 5.40
C GLN A 186 32.60 59.49 4.79
N GLN A 187 33.85 59.11 4.54
CA GLN A 187 34.19 57.78 4.03
C GLN A 187 33.79 56.65 4.99
N LEU A 188 33.98 56.86 6.30
CA LEU A 188 33.55 55.90 7.32
C LEU A 188 32.02 55.76 7.32
N THR A 189 31.27 56.87 7.31
CA THR A 189 29.81 56.80 7.26
C THR A 189 29.29 56.15 5.97
N GLU A 190 29.94 56.39 4.83
CA GLU A 190 29.58 55.74 3.57
C GLU A 190 29.88 54.23 3.61
N ALA A 191 31.02 53.83 4.17
CA ALA A 191 31.37 52.43 4.36
C ALA A 191 30.39 51.72 5.30
N GLU A 192 29.99 52.36 6.41
CA GLU A 192 28.97 51.84 7.34
C GLU A 192 27.63 51.64 6.64
N LEU A 193 27.15 52.63 5.87
CA LEU A 193 25.91 52.51 5.12
C LEU A 193 25.98 51.38 4.08
N ARG A 194 27.10 51.23 3.36
CA ARG A 194 27.30 50.11 2.43
C ARG A 194 27.28 48.76 3.15
N VAL A 195 27.89 48.66 4.33
CA VAL A 195 27.85 47.43 5.14
C VAL A 195 26.42 47.10 5.57
N GLU A 196 25.63 48.08 5.99
CA GLU A 196 24.23 47.84 6.36
C GLU A 196 23.37 47.41 5.17
N VAL A 197 23.56 47.99 3.98
CA VAL A 197 22.89 47.53 2.75
C VAL A 197 23.29 46.09 2.42
N LEU A 198 24.57 45.76 2.44
CA LEU A 198 25.05 44.39 2.17
C LEU A 198 24.53 43.38 3.19
N LYS A 199 24.37 43.76 4.47
CA LYS A 199 23.75 42.90 5.48
C LYS A 199 22.28 42.64 5.18
N GLN A 200 21.53 43.66 4.72
CA GLN A 200 20.13 43.51 4.34
C GLN A 200 19.99 42.59 3.12
N GLU A 201 20.76 42.83 2.05
CA GLU A 201 20.77 41.97 0.86
C GLU A 201 21.11 40.51 1.20
N LEU A 202 22.11 40.30 2.07
CA LEU A 202 22.49 38.96 2.52
C LEU A 202 21.38 38.30 3.36
N ALA A 203 20.62 39.06 4.15
CA ALA A 203 19.46 38.54 4.88
C ALA A 203 18.33 38.13 3.92
N GLU A 204 18.05 38.95 2.89
CA GLU A 204 17.05 38.67 1.86
C GLU A 204 17.42 37.43 1.03
N LEU A 205 18.68 37.30 0.62
CA LEU A 205 19.16 36.12 -0.10
C LEU A 205 19.05 34.85 0.75
N ARG A 206 19.36 34.92 2.06
CA ARG A 206 19.18 33.79 2.96
C ARG A 206 17.72 33.39 3.11
N ALA A 207 16.80 34.36 3.22
CA ALA A 207 15.37 34.10 3.24
C ALA A 207 14.90 33.45 1.93
N ALA A 208 15.33 33.96 0.77
CA ALA A 208 15.00 33.40 -0.53
C ALA A 208 15.52 31.97 -0.72
N VAL A 209 16.72 31.66 -0.20
CA VAL A 209 17.26 30.29 -0.21
C VAL A 209 16.42 29.37 0.69
N ALA A 210 16.08 29.80 1.90
CA ALA A 210 15.23 29.02 2.81
C ALA A 210 13.85 28.73 2.20
N ASP A 211 13.24 29.71 1.52
CA ASP A 211 11.97 29.53 0.81
C ASP A 211 12.09 28.53 -0.35
N ARG A 212 13.21 28.56 -1.09
CA ARG A 212 13.48 27.59 -2.17
C ARG A 212 13.67 26.19 -1.61
N ASP A 213 14.40 26.04 -0.52
CA ASP A 213 14.61 24.75 0.14
C ASP A 213 13.29 24.16 0.65
N ALA A 214 12.41 24.99 1.22
CA ALA A 214 11.07 24.56 1.62
C ALA A 214 10.22 24.09 0.43
N ARG A 215 10.28 24.78 -0.72
CA ARG A 215 9.59 24.37 -1.95
C ARG A 215 10.15 23.07 -2.53
N ILE A 216 11.49 22.89 -2.50
CA ILE A 216 12.14 21.66 -2.94
C ILE A 216 11.74 20.50 -2.03
N ALA A 217 11.71 20.70 -0.71
CA ALA A 217 11.26 19.70 0.25
C ALA A 217 9.80 19.28 -0.05
N GLN A 218 8.90 20.25 -0.24
CA GLN A 218 7.49 19.97 -0.59
C GLN A 218 7.37 19.20 -1.91
N ALA A 219 8.05 19.65 -2.97
CA ALA A 219 8.02 18.96 -4.26
C ALA A 219 8.59 17.53 -4.17
N SER A 220 9.61 17.30 -3.32
CA SER A 220 10.16 15.97 -3.09
C SER A 220 9.17 15.05 -2.38
N THR A 221 8.40 15.57 -1.41
CA THR A 221 7.34 14.81 -0.73
C THR A 221 6.17 14.49 -1.67
N ASP A 222 5.79 15.43 -2.54
CA ASP A 222 4.73 15.23 -3.53
C ASP A 222 5.15 14.18 -4.58
N LEU A 223 6.39 14.24 -5.06
CA LEU A 223 6.95 13.24 -5.98
C LEU A 223 6.98 11.84 -5.35
N ALA A 224 7.38 11.73 -4.08
CA ALA A 224 7.36 10.46 -3.37
C ALA A 224 5.94 9.90 -3.23
N ALA A 225 4.95 10.74 -2.92
CA ALA A 225 3.55 10.33 -2.83
C ALA A 225 3.00 9.88 -4.19
N MET A 226 3.30 10.61 -5.28
CA MET A 226 2.88 10.24 -6.63
C MET A 226 3.54 8.93 -7.10
N ALA A 227 4.82 8.71 -6.77
CA ALA A 227 5.51 7.45 -7.07
C ALA A 227 4.85 6.25 -6.37
N GLN A 228 4.44 6.41 -5.11
CA GLN A 228 3.68 5.39 -4.37
C GLN A 228 2.33 5.10 -5.02
N GLN A 229 1.60 6.14 -5.46
CA GLN A 229 0.31 5.97 -6.16
C GLN A 229 0.48 5.24 -7.48
N VAL A 230 1.49 5.57 -8.28
CA VAL A 230 1.79 4.88 -9.54
C VAL A 230 2.13 3.42 -9.29
N GLN A 231 2.92 3.11 -8.25
CA GLN A 231 3.24 1.75 -7.88
C GLN A 231 1.99 0.94 -7.47
N ALA A 232 1.09 1.54 -6.68
CA ALA A 232 -0.17 0.92 -6.29
C ALA A 232 -1.06 0.63 -7.51
N LEU A 233 -1.22 1.61 -8.41
CA LEU A 233 -2.00 1.43 -9.65
C LEU A 233 -1.40 0.38 -10.59
N GLN A 234 -0.07 0.28 -10.66
CA GLN A 234 0.60 -0.78 -11.42
C GLN A 234 0.32 -2.17 -10.83
N GLN A 235 0.32 -2.32 -9.51
CA GLN A 235 -0.05 -3.57 -8.83
C GLN A 235 -1.51 -3.93 -9.09
N ASP A 236 -2.42 -2.95 -9.01
CA ASP A 236 -3.84 -3.15 -9.29
C ASP A 236 -4.08 -3.57 -10.75
N LEU A 237 -3.37 -2.95 -11.71
CA LEU A 237 -3.44 -3.31 -13.12
C LEU A 237 -2.93 -4.73 -13.36
N GLN A 238 -1.82 -5.11 -12.74
CA GLN A 238 -1.29 -6.48 -12.80
C GLN A 238 -2.28 -7.49 -12.22
N ALA A 239 -2.88 -7.18 -11.07
CA ALA A 239 -3.90 -8.04 -10.45
C ALA A 239 -5.16 -8.16 -11.31
N ALA A 240 -5.61 -7.06 -11.92
CA ALA A 240 -6.74 -7.07 -12.85
C ALA A 240 -6.43 -7.89 -14.11
N GLY A 241 -5.23 -7.75 -14.67
CA GLY A 241 -4.76 -8.55 -15.81
C GLY A 241 -4.71 -10.05 -15.48
N ALA A 242 -4.22 -10.43 -14.30
CA ALA A 242 -4.22 -11.81 -13.85
C ALA A 242 -5.65 -12.39 -13.74
N ARG A 243 -6.58 -11.63 -13.13
CA ARG A 243 -8.00 -12.02 -13.04
C ARG A 243 -8.65 -12.17 -14.41
N GLU A 244 -8.34 -11.29 -15.36
CA GLU A 244 -8.86 -11.39 -16.72
C GLU A 244 -8.33 -12.65 -17.42
N THR A 245 -7.04 -12.96 -17.28
CA THR A 245 -6.48 -14.19 -17.85
C THR A 245 -7.13 -15.44 -17.26
N GLU A 246 -7.35 -15.48 -15.94
CA GLU A 246 -8.03 -16.59 -15.26
C GLU A 246 -9.49 -16.72 -15.72
N GLN A 247 -10.22 -15.62 -15.85
CA GLN A 247 -11.58 -15.65 -16.37
C GLN A 247 -11.64 -16.15 -17.81
N ARG A 248 -10.66 -15.77 -18.65
CA ARG A 248 -10.56 -16.25 -20.03
C ARG A 248 -10.29 -17.76 -20.07
N THR A 249 -9.36 -18.27 -19.26
CA THR A 249 -9.10 -19.71 -19.20
C THR A 249 -10.31 -20.49 -18.72
N VAL A 250 -10.99 -20.03 -17.67
CA VAL A 250 -12.23 -20.65 -17.18
C VAL A 250 -13.33 -20.64 -18.26
N ALA A 251 -13.50 -19.52 -18.97
CA ALA A 251 -14.48 -19.43 -20.04
C ALA A 251 -14.16 -20.39 -21.21
N ASP A 252 -12.89 -20.54 -21.57
CA ASP A 252 -12.46 -21.44 -22.63
C ASP A 252 -12.63 -22.92 -22.23
N GLU A 253 -12.31 -23.27 -20.98
CA GLU A 253 -12.58 -24.60 -20.43
C GLU A 253 -14.08 -24.92 -20.42
N LEU A 254 -14.92 -23.97 -20.01
CA LEU A 254 -16.37 -24.14 -20.05
C LEU A 254 -16.89 -24.33 -21.47
N ARG A 255 -16.39 -23.57 -22.45
CA ARG A 255 -16.74 -23.74 -23.88
C ARG A 255 -16.32 -25.10 -24.41
N ALA A 256 -15.11 -25.55 -24.07
CA ALA A 256 -14.62 -26.87 -24.46
C ALA A 256 -15.48 -27.99 -23.87
N ASN A 257 -15.81 -27.89 -22.57
CA ASN A 257 -16.68 -28.86 -21.89
C ASN A 257 -18.09 -28.90 -22.49
N GLN A 258 -18.67 -27.73 -22.82
CA GLN A 258 -19.97 -27.65 -23.50
C GLN A 258 -19.92 -28.28 -24.89
N ALA A 259 -18.87 -28.01 -25.68
CA ALA A 259 -18.69 -28.61 -26.99
C ALA A 259 -18.58 -30.14 -26.91
N GLN A 260 -17.82 -30.67 -25.95
CA GLN A 260 -17.70 -32.11 -25.69
C GLN A 260 -19.03 -32.72 -25.26
N ALA A 261 -19.79 -32.07 -24.36
CA ALA A 261 -21.09 -32.54 -23.92
C ALA A 261 -22.09 -32.62 -25.08
N VAL A 262 -22.09 -31.62 -25.97
CA VAL A 262 -22.93 -31.61 -27.18
C VAL A 262 -22.50 -32.71 -28.15
N ALA A 263 -21.19 -32.91 -28.38
CA ALA A 263 -20.69 -33.97 -29.24
C ALA A 263 -21.10 -35.37 -28.72
N ALA A 264 -20.90 -35.63 -27.43
CA ALA A 264 -21.30 -36.89 -26.80
C ALA A 264 -22.82 -37.12 -26.86
N ALA A 265 -23.63 -36.07 -26.71
CA ALA A 265 -25.09 -36.17 -26.85
C ALA A 265 -25.49 -36.52 -28.28
N ARG A 266 -24.85 -35.92 -29.30
CA ARG A 266 -25.08 -36.24 -30.71
C ARG A 266 -24.71 -37.68 -31.02
N GLU A 267 -23.54 -38.16 -30.58
CA GLU A 267 -23.12 -39.55 -30.77
C GLU A 267 -24.11 -40.56 -30.16
N ARG A 268 -24.64 -40.27 -28.96
CA ARG A 268 -25.67 -41.10 -28.32
C ARG A 268 -26.97 -41.13 -29.13
N TYR A 269 -27.41 -39.96 -29.61
CA TYR A 269 -28.61 -39.85 -30.44
C TYR A 269 -28.45 -40.60 -31.77
N ASP A 270 -27.31 -40.46 -32.43
CA ASP A 270 -26.97 -41.16 -33.66
C ASP A 270 -26.91 -42.68 -33.43
N GLY A 271 -26.35 -43.13 -32.30
CA GLY A 271 -26.35 -44.54 -31.90
C GLY A 271 -27.76 -45.09 -31.66
N LEU A 272 -28.61 -44.36 -30.95
CA LEU A 272 -30.01 -44.76 -30.70
C LEU A 272 -30.84 -44.78 -31.98
N SER A 273 -30.67 -43.79 -32.87
CA SER A 273 -31.40 -43.74 -34.14
C SER A 273 -31.04 -44.90 -35.06
N LYS A 274 -29.76 -45.28 -35.15
CA LYS A 274 -29.31 -46.47 -35.88
C LYS A 274 -29.91 -47.76 -35.32
N ARG A 275 -29.89 -47.94 -33.99
CA ARG A 275 -30.52 -49.11 -33.34
C ARG A 275 -32.01 -49.19 -33.62
N LEU A 276 -32.72 -48.06 -33.55
CA LEU A 276 -34.15 -48.02 -33.86
C LEU A 276 -34.43 -48.37 -35.33
N LEU A 277 -33.59 -47.95 -36.27
CA LEU A 277 -33.69 -48.35 -37.68
C LEU A 277 -33.42 -49.85 -37.88
N GLU A 278 -32.45 -50.41 -37.16
CA GLU A 278 -32.16 -51.85 -37.18
C GLU A 278 -33.30 -52.67 -36.58
N GLU A 279 -33.80 -52.30 -35.40
CA GLU A 279 -34.93 -52.96 -34.74
C GLU A 279 -36.20 -52.89 -35.57
N THR A 280 -36.53 -51.72 -36.15
CA THR A 280 -37.69 -51.60 -37.06
C THR A 280 -37.49 -52.36 -38.37
N GLY A 281 -36.24 -52.54 -38.83
CA GLY A 281 -35.89 -53.44 -39.92
C GLY A 281 -36.16 -54.90 -39.57
N GLN A 282 -35.69 -55.35 -38.40
CA GLN A 282 -35.89 -56.71 -37.88
C GLN A 282 -37.38 -57.03 -37.65
N GLN A 283 -38.14 -56.10 -37.06
CA GLN A 283 -39.59 -56.25 -36.85
C GLN A 283 -40.33 -56.41 -38.19
N ARG A 284 -39.96 -55.63 -39.23
CA ARG A 284 -40.55 -55.78 -40.56
C ARG A 284 -40.24 -57.14 -41.19
N GLN A 285 -39.01 -57.61 -41.07
CA GLN A 285 -38.62 -58.93 -41.58
C GLN A 285 -39.34 -60.07 -40.83
N ALA A 286 -39.45 -59.98 -39.51
CA ALA A 286 -40.19 -60.93 -38.69
C ALA A 286 -41.68 -60.99 -39.08
N ALA A 287 -42.33 -59.82 -39.21
CA ALA A 287 -43.71 -59.73 -39.66
C ALA A 287 -43.90 -60.30 -41.07
N GLN A 288 -42.98 -60.03 -42.02
CA GLN A 288 -43.01 -60.61 -43.36
C GLN A 288 -42.87 -62.14 -43.33
N ALA A 289 -42.00 -62.67 -42.47
CA ALA A 289 -41.83 -64.11 -42.30
C ALA A 289 -43.09 -64.77 -41.71
N GLU A 290 -43.76 -64.13 -40.74
CA GLU A 290 -45.04 -64.60 -40.20
C GLU A 290 -46.15 -64.57 -41.24
N VAL A 291 -46.26 -63.50 -42.03
CA VAL A 291 -47.21 -63.41 -43.16
C VAL A 291 -46.92 -64.51 -44.17
N ALA A 292 -45.66 -64.78 -44.51
CA ALA A 292 -45.29 -65.87 -45.40
C ALA A 292 -45.67 -67.26 -44.82
N ARG A 293 -45.44 -67.48 -43.52
CA ARG A 293 -45.85 -68.71 -42.81
C ARG A 293 -47.38 -68.87 -42.84
N ALA A 294 -48.14 -67.85 -42.46
CA ALA A 294 -49.59 -67.86 -42.48
C ALA A 294 -50.15 -68.10 -43.89
N ASN A 295 -49.58 -67.45 -44.91
CA ASN A 295 -49.94 -67.68 -46.31
C ASN A 295 -49.66 -69.13 -46.75
N SER A 296 -48.55 -69.73 -46.31
CA SER A 296 -48.27 -71.14 -46.60
C SER A 296 -49.27 -72.09 -45.94
N GLN A 297 -49.68 -71.81 -44.70
CA GLN A 297 -50.70 -72.57 -43.97
C GLN A 297 -52.08 -72.42 -44.63
N LEU A 298 -52.43 -71.20 -45.06
CA LEU A 298 -53.67 -70.92 -45.79
C LEU A 298 -53.70 -71.70 -47.11
N ARG A 299 -52.62 -71.66 -47.90
CA ARG A 299 -52.51 -72.45 -49.14
C ARG A 299 -52.64 -73.96 -48.90
N PHE A 300 -52.07 -74.46 -47.80
CA PHE A 300 -52.22 -75.86 -47.42
C PHE A 300 -53.67 -76.21 -47.02
N ALA A 301 -54.31 -75.35 -46.24
CA ALA A 301 -55.71 -75.51 -45.85
C ALA A 301 -56.66 -75.46 -47.06
N MET A 302 -56.44 -74.53 -48.00
CA MET A 302 -57.18 -74.47 -49.27
C MET A 302 -57.06 -75.76 -50.07
N LYS A 303 -55.85 -76.27 -50.29
CA LYS A 303 -55.64 -77.56 -50.99
C LYS A 303 -56.32 -78.73 -50.29
N ARG A 304 -56.30 -78.74 -48.96
CA ARG A 304 -57.00 -79.77 -48.17
C ARG A 304 -58.51 -79.65 -48.34
N GLN A 305 -59.05 -78.43 -48.37
CA GLN A 305 -60.46 -78.17 -48.62
C GLN A 305 -60.87 -78.63 -50.03
N GLU A 306 -60.13 -78.23 -51.07
CA GLU A 306 -60.34 -78.67 -52.45
C GLU A 306 -60.33 -80.21 -52.57
N ALA A 307 -59.40 -80.89 -51.88
CA ALA A 307 -59.35 -82.35 -51.87
C ALA A 307 -60.54 -83.00 -51.14
N LEU A 308 -61.08 -82.36 -50.10
CA LEU A 308 -62.28 -82.83 -49.41
C LEU A 308 -63.53 -82.59 -50.25
N GLU A 309 -63.65 -81.43 -50.90
CA GLU A 309 -64.72 -81.11 -51.85
C GLU A 309 -64.73 -82.12 -53.01
N ALA A 310 -63.58 -82.41 -53.61
CA ALA A 310 -63.48 -83.43 -54.66
C ALA A 310 -63.87 -84.84 -54.18
N ARG A 311 -63.63 -85.19 -52.91
CA ARG A 311 -64.09 -86.47 -52.33
C ARG A 311 -65.60 -86.47 -52.10
N LEU A 312 -66.15 -85.36 -51.64
CA LEU A 312 -67.60 -85.20 -51.50
C LEU A 312 -68.28 -85.34 -52.86
N GLU A 313 -67.79 -84.66 -53.90
CA GLU A 313 -68.30 -84.78 -55.27
C GLU A 313 -68.27 -86.22 -55.77
N ARG A 314 -67.17 -86.94 -55.57
CA ARG A 314 -67.09 -88.38 -55.90
C ARG A 314 -68.11 -89.21 -55.16
N SER A 315 -68.25 -88.99 -53.84
CA SER A 315 -69.26 -89.70 -53.04
C SER A 315 -70.68 -89.35 -53.46
N GLU A 316 -70.94 -88.11 -53.89
CA GLU A 316 -72.23 -87.70 -54.43
C GLU A 316 -72.51 -88.36 -55.79
N THR A 317 -71.51 -88.47 -56.67
CA THR A 317 -71.66 -89.19 -57.94
C THR A 317 -71.89 -90.67 -57.71
N GLU A 318 -71.16 -91.31 -56.80
CA GLU A 318 -71.34 -92.71 -56.40
C GLU A 318 -72.75 -92.92 -55.80
N LEU A 319 -73.25 -91.99 -54.97
CA LEU A 319 -74.61 -92.04 -54.43
C LEU A 319 -75.67 -91.85 -55.52
N ARG A 320 -75.44 -90.97 -56.50
CA ARG A 320 -76.35 -90.79 -57.65
C ARG A 320 -76.38 -92.04 -58.52
N GLU A 321 -75.25 -92.67 -58.77
CA GLU A 321 -75.14 -93.94 -59.49
C GLU A 321 -75.80 -95.08 -58.72
N ALA A 322 -75.54 -95.21 -57.41
CA ALA A 322 -76.19 -96.20 -56.57
C ALA A 322 -77.72 -96.00 -56.55
N ARG A 323 -78.21 -94.76 -56.54
CA ARG A 323 -79.65 -94.46 -56.67
C ARG A 323 -80.19 -94.83 -58.05
N LYS A 324 -79.45 -94.59 -59.13
CA LYS A 324 -79.83 -95.03 -60.49
C LYS A 324 -79.90 -96.55 -60.57
N LEU A 325 -78.86 -97.25 -60.12
CA LEU A 325 -78.83 -98.71 -60.04
C LEU A 325 -79.96 -99.26 -59.15
N GLN A 326 -80.25 -98.61 -58.03
CA GLN A 326 -81.39 -98.97 -57.18
C GLN A 326 -82.73 -98.73 -57.89
N GLN A 327 -82.87 -97.62 -58.63
CA GLN A 327 -84.07 -97.33 -59.44
C GLN A 327 -84.23 -98.35 -60.56
N GLU A 328 -83.15 -98.70 -61.27
CA GLU A 328 -83.10 -99.75 -62.29
C GLU A 328 -83.46 -101.10 -61.69
N ALA A 329 -82.79 -101.53 -60.61
CA ALA A 329 -83.10 -102.78 -59.91
C ALA A 329 -84.53 -102.79 -59.35
N SER A 330 -85.05 -101.65 -58.88
CA SER A 330 -86.46 -101.55 -58.45
C SER A 330 -87.42 -101.63 -59.64
N GLY A 331 -87.03 -101.07 -60.78
CA GLY A 331 -87.70 -101.18 -62.07
C GLY A 331 -87.72 -102.63 -62.54
N GLU A 332 -86.59 -103.32 -62.53
CA GLU A 332 -86.44 -104.75 -62.82
C GLU A 332 -87.25 -105.60 -61.85
N VAL A 333 -87.18 -105.37 -60.53
CA VAL A 333 -88.01 -106.08 -59.54
C VAL A 333 -89.50 -105.80 -59.79
N SER A 334 -89.88 -104.59 -60.18
CA SER A 334 -91.27 -104.27 -60.53
C SER A 334 -91.70 -104.95 -61.83
N ALA A 335 -90.82 -105.04 -62.84
CA ALA A 335 -91.04 -105.74 -64.09
C ALA A 335 -91.11 -107.27 -63.86
N LEU A 336 -90.22 -107.83 -63.05
CA LEU A 336 -90.24 -109.22 -62.61
C LEU A 336 -91.47 -109.50 -61.75
N ARG A 337 -91.91 -108.57 -60.89
CA ARG A 337 -93.19 -108.69 -60.17
C ARG A 337 -94.35 -108.70 -61.16
N TYR A 338 -94.35 -107.82 -62.16
CA TYR A 338 -95.38 -107.77 -63.19
C TYR A 338 -95.42 -109.07 -64.02
N VAL A 339 -94.26 -109.59 -64.43
CA VAL A 339 -94.12 -110.89 -65.10
C VAL A 339 -94.53 -112.02 -64.17
N ASN A 340 -94.17 -112.01 -62.89
CA ASN A 340 -94.59 -113.04 -61.94
C ASN A 340 -96.10 -112.98 -61.71
N THR A 341 -96.72 -111.81 -61.64
CA THR A 341 -98.18 -111.68 -61.58
C THR A 341 -98.84 -112.12 -62.89
N SER A 342 -98.22 -111.86 -64.04
CA SER A 342 -98.67 -112.34 -65.35
C SER A 342 -98.56 -113.87 -65.47
N LEU A 343 -97.42 -114.45 -65.08
CA LEU A 343 -97.21 -115.90 -65.02
C LEU A 343 -98.11 -116.55 -63.98
N ARG A 344 -98.37 -115.93 -62.83
CA ARG A 344 -99.37 -116.41 -61.87
C ARG A 344 -100.77 -116.36 -62.48
N ALA A 345 -101.13 -115.30 -63.20
CA ALA A 345 -102.39 -115.26 -63.93
C ALA A 345 -102.48 -116.36 -65.01
N GLN A 346 -101.38 -116.65 -65.71
CA GLN A 346 -101.30 -117.75 -66.69
C GLN A 346 -101.30 -119.13 -66.03
N ILE A 347 -100.67 -119.31 -64.87
CA ILE A 347 -100.70 -120.54 -64.08
C ILE A 347 -102.09 -120.73 -63.49
N ASP A 348 -102.76 -119.69 -63.00
CA ASP A 348 -104.15 -119.76 -62.52
C ASP A 348 -105.12 -120.09 -63.66
N GLU A 349 -104.85 -119.63 -64.89
CA GLU A 349 -105.55 -120.03 -66.12
C GLU A 349 -105.28 -121.52 -66.48
N PHE A 350 -104.04 -121.99 -66.33
CA PHE A 350 -103.68 -123.41 -66.52
C PHE A 350 -104.24 -124.33 -65.42
N VAL A 351 -104.26 -123.88 -64.16
CA VAL A 351 -104.83 -124.62 -63.03
C VAL A 351 -106.36 -124.66 -63.13
N ARG A 352 -107.00 -123.66 -63.75
CA ARG A 352 -108.41 -123.72 -64.13
C ARG A 352 -108.73 -124.74 -65.23
N SER A 353 -107.75 -125.19 -66.02
CA SER A 353 -107.95 -126.14 -67.13
C SER A 353 -107.56 -127.59 -66.82
N LEU A 354 -107.21 -127.91 -65.57
CA LEU A 354 -106.96 -129.29 -65.11
C LEU A 354 -107.94 -129.71 -63.99
N PRO A 355 -108.65 -130.85 -64.12
CA PRO A 355 -109.61 -131.33 -63.12
C PRO A 355 -108.93 -131.99 -61.90
N PRO A 356 -109.58 -131.97 -60.71
CA PRO A 356 -108.93 -132.01 -59.41
C PRO A 356 -108.76 -133.41 -58.80
N PRO A 357 -107.70 -133.64 -57.99
CA PRO A 357 -107.65 -134.72 -57.00
C PRO A 357 -107.54 -134.24 -55.53
N PRO A 358 -107.77 -135.13 -54.52
CA PRO A 358 -108.57 -134.88 -53.31
C PRO A 358 -107.78 -134.55 -52.01
N PRO A 359 -108.44 -134.37 -50.84
CA PRO A 359 -107.85 -133.79 -49.64
C PRO A 359 -107.00 -134.81 -48.85
N ALA A 360 -105.96 -134.31 -48.17
CA ALA A 360 -105.15 -135.10 -47.24
C ALA A 360 -104.61 -134.25 -46.07
N PRO A 361 -104.29 -134.87 -44.92
CA PRO A 361 -104.38 -134.27 -43.59
C PRO A 361 -103.02 -134.11 -42.88
N GLY A 362 -102.95 -133.12 -41.97
CA GLY A 362 -102.20 -133.21 -40.71
C GLY A 362 -100.66 -133.12 -40.72
N LEU A 363 -100.15 -132.72 -39.54
CA LEU A 363 -98.75 -132.71 -39.04
C LEU A 363 -97.96 -131.42 -39.36
N ALA A 364 -97.67 -130.51 -38.42
CA ALA A 364 -96.93 -130.56 -37.15
C ALA A 364 -95.44 -130.14 -37.26
N ARG A 365 -95.07 -129.26 -36.31
CA ARG A 365 -93.76 -129.07 -35.63
C ARG A 365 -92.62 -128.21 -36.22
N GLY A 366 -92.03 -127.45 -35.29
CA GLY A 366 -90.62 -127.03 -35.21
C GLY A 366 -90.43 -125.53 -35.47
N ARG A 367 -90.23 -124.62 -34.51
CA ARG A 367 -89.38 -124.53 -33.30
C ARG A 367 -87.87 -124.61 -33.62
N ASN A 368 -87.17 -123.49 -33.36
CA ASN A 368 -85.76 -123.27 -33.00
C ASN A 368 -85.14 -122.16 -33.88
N ARG A 369 -84.16 -121.34 -33.49
CA ARG A 369 -83.51 -120.93 -32.22
C ARG A 369 -82.51 -119.83 -32.66
N VAL A 370 -82.34 -118.80 -31.83
CA VAL A 370 -81.23 -117.81 -31.86
C VAL A 370 -79.85 -118.52 -31.74
N PRO A 371 -78.70 -117.92 -32.15
CA PRO A 371 -77.85 -117.13 -31.21
C PRO A 371 -77.12 -115.94 -31.92
N LYS A 372 -76.31 -115.03 -31.35
CA LYS A 372 -75.92 -114.48 -30.03
C LYS A 372 -74.47 -113.94 -30.22
N VAL A 373 -74.07 -112.89 -29.45
CA VAL A 373 -72.65 -112.52 -29.08
C VAL A 373 -71.87 -111.74 -30.17
N ALA A 374 -70.99 -110.73 -29.95
CA ALA A 374 -70.21 -110.18 -28.82
C ALA A 374 -69.81 -108.71 -29.12
N LYS A 375 -69.79 -107.77 -28.16
CA LYS A 375 -68.64 -107.35 -27.29
C LYS A 375 -67.34 -106.90 -28.00
N LYS A 376 -66.96 -105.62 -27.80
CA LYS A 376 -65.71 -105.14 -27.12
C LYS A 376 -65.67 -103.59 -27.16
N LYS A 377 -65.76 -102.92 -26.01
CA LYS A 377 -64.67 -102.42 -25.12
C LYS A 377 -63.94 -101.15 -25.62
N ALA A 378 -64.11 -100.08 -24.85
CA ALA A 378 -63.27 -98.87 -24.77
C ALA A 378 -61.81 -99.19 -24.31
N PRO A 379 -60.84 -98.23 -24.28
CA PRO A 379 -60.77 -97.25 -23.18
C PRO A 379 -60.12 -95.87 -23.47
N ARG A 380 -60.21 -95.00 -22.45
CA ARG A 380 -59.58 -93.68 -22.19
C ARG A 380 -58.04 -93.66 -22.23
N LYS A 381 -57.45 -92.49 -22.56
CA LYS A 381 -56.21 -91.90 -21.98
C LYS A 381 -56.12 -90.43 -22.47
N ALA A 382 -56.28 -89.40 -21.64
CA ALA A 382 -55.38 -88.78 -20.66
C ALA A 382 -54.67 -87.50 -21.20
N ARG A 383 -54.97 -86.38 -20.51
CA ARG A 383 -54.25 -85.08 -20.30
C ARG A 383 -52.70 -85.23 -20.15
N PRO A 384 -51.90 -84.16 -19.86
CA PRO A 384 -52.02 -82.69 -19.99
C PRO A 384 -50.80 -82.08 -20.76
N GLY A 385 -50.77 -80.80 -21.12
CA GLY A 385 -50.18 -79.75 -20.28
C GLY A 385 -49.30 -78.76 -21.09
N PRO A 386 -48.96 -77.59 -20.53
CA PRO A 386 -48.41 -76.40 -21.20
C PRO A 386 -46.90 -76.21 -20.97
N SER A 387 -46.24 -75.41 -21.82
CA SER A 387 -44.95 -74.71 -21.57
C SER A 387 -44.62 -73.88 -22.82
N SER A 388 -44.52 -72.54 -22.70
CA SER A 388 -43.26 -71.76 -22.62
C SER A 388 -42.51 -71.77 -23.95
N GLU A 389 -42.12 -70.64 -24.55
CA GLU A 389 -41.59 -69.38 -24.02
C GLU A 389 -42.11 -68.15 -24.78
#